data_AF-B1Y4R7-F1
#
_entry.id   AF-B1Y4R7-F1
#
_cell.length_a   1.000
_cell.length_b   1.000
_cell.length_c   1.000
_cell.angle_alpha   90.00
_cell.angle_beta   90.00
_cell.angle_gamma   90.00
#
_symmetry.space_group_name_H-M   'P 1'
#
loop_
_entity.id
_entity.type
_entity.pdbx_description
1 polymer ?
#
loop_
_entity_poly.entity_id
_entity_poly.type
_entity_poly.pdbx_seq_one_letter_code
_entity_poly.pdbx_strand_id
1 'polypeptide(L)'
;MNVAARQINPQHRGPTLVHAAEDVQTSTEQDRSIGDIIRQTKNLSDEQVNAIVEFQRANGVRFGEAAVSLGLASDSDVVFALSQQFHYPYTPDERRGTNLELVTASQPFSKQAEAFRAIRSQLMMRVFNPAEPKRALAVISPDSGDGKTFFVANLGVSLAQLGGRTLVVDADLRGPRLHQVFGIPNASGLSGILSGRQEDNVIYQAPDIPSLYVMPVGVTPPNPLELLERPAFRLLMGELLRKFDHVVVDTPAGQLGSDAAVIASKCGAALALARKDRTRVNSLNELVATVSASTAKLAGVIVNEF
;
A
#
# COMPACT_ATOMS: atom_id res chain seq x y z
N MET A 1 10.51 -5.88 -72.33
CA MET A 1 11.72 -5.03 -72.37
C MET A 1 12.77 -5.66 -71.48
N ASN A 2 14.01 -5.83 -71.96
CA ASN A 2 15.20 -6.03 -71.13
C ASN A 2 15.47 -4.73 -70.32
N VAL A 3 16.34 -4.65 -69.30
CA VAL A 3 17.78 -5.01 -69.25
C VAL A 3 18.29 -5.05 -67.79
N ALA A 4 19.03 -6.11 -67.41
CA ALA A 4 20.17 -6.23 -66.46
C ALA A 4 20.16 -5.53 -65.06
N ALA A 5 21.00 -5.82 -64.04
CA ALA A 5 21.78 -6.97 -63.52
C ALA A 5 22.30 -6.54 -62.11
N ARG A 6 23.14 -7.22 -61.30
CA ARG A 6 23.96 -8.46 -61.39
C ARG A 6 24.18 -9.02 -59.96
N GLN A 7 25.05 -10.01 -59.79
CA GLN A 7 25.56 -10.53 -58.49
C GLN A 7 26.62 -9.57 -57.89
N ILE A 8 27.12 -9.73 -56.65
CA ILE A 8 28.24 -10.61 -56.24
C ILE A 8 28.33 -10.70 -54.69
N ASN A 9 28.81 -11.83 -54.16
CA ASN A 9 29.27 -12.07 -52.77
C ASN A 9 30.78 -12.39 -52.83
N PRO A 10 31.69 -11.87 -51.95
CA PRO A 10 32.15 -12.70 -50.81
C PRO A 10 32.71 -11.96 -49.57
N GLN A 11 33.14 -12.75 -48.58
CA GLN A 11 33.73 -12.43 -47.26
C GLN A 11 35.03 -11.59 -47.29
N HIS A 12 35.31 -10.81 -46.22
CA HIS A 12 36.69 -10.47 -45.78
C HIS A 12 36.85 -10.18 -44.26
N ARG A 13 38.12 -10.08 -43.80
CA ARG A 13 38.60 -10.31 -42.42
C ARG A 13 38.86 -9.05 -41.56
N GLY A 14 38.76 -9.21 -40.23
CA GLY A 14 39.60 -8.53 -39.20
C GLY A 14 39.30 -7.06 -38.87
N PRO A 15 39.85 -6.49 -37.78
CA PRO A 15 41.03 -6.93 -37.02
C PRO A 15 40.83 -7.14 -35.49
N THR A 16 41.87 -7.67 -34.84
CA THR A 16 42.04 -7.77 -33.38
C THR A 16 42.58 -6.46 -32.79
N LEU A 17 42.08 -6.03 -31.63
CA LEU A 17 42.83 -5.18 -30.69
C LEU A 17 42.68 -5.69 -29.25
N VAL A 18 43.77 -5.54 -28.49
CA VAL A 18 43.95 -5.91 -27.08
C VAL A 18 44.05 -4.60 -26.26
N HIS A 19 43.97 -4.70 -24.93
CA HIS A 19 43.94 -3.63 -23.90
C HIS A 19 42.54 -3.09 -23.59
N ALA A 20 42.16 -2.85 -22.32
CA ALA A 20 42.80 -3.21 -21.04
C ALA A 20 41.70 -3.34 -19.94
N ALA A 21 42.12 -3.72 -18.73
CA ALA A 21 41.23 -3.90 -17.58
C ALA A 21 40.48 -2.62 -17.16
N GLU A 22 39.19 -2.77 -16.87
CA GLU A 22 38.42 -1.89 -15.97
C GLU A 22 37.40 -2.74 -15.19
N ASP A 23 37.92 -3.66 -14.35
CA ASP A 23 37.16 -4.23 -13.23
C ASP A 23 36.93 -3.13 -12.18
N VAL A 24 35.89 -2.33 -12.35
CA VAL A 24 35.55 -1.24 -11.42
C VAL A 24 34.05 -1.24 -11.06
N GLN A 25 33.77 -1.80 -9.88
CA GLN A 25 32.69 -1.39 -8.96
C GLN A 25 31.22 -1.58 -9.40
N THR A 26 30.69 -2.79 -9.21
CA THR A 26 29.23 -3.06 -9.13
C THR A 26 28.82 -3.92 -7.92
N SER A 27 29.69 -4.06 -6.90
CA SER A 27 29.56 -5.09 -5.85
C SER A 27 29.44 -4.60 -4.39
N THR A 28 29.15 -3.32 -4.13
CA THR A 28 29.21 -2.74 -2.76
C THR A 28 27.86 -2.48 -2.07
N GLU A 29 26.72 -2.71 -2.73
CA GLU A 29 25.39 -2.54 -2.11
C GLU A 29 24.66 -3.85 -1.80
N GLN A 30 25.05 -4.98 -2.41
CA GLN A 30 24.27 -6.22 -2.34
C GLN A 30 24.48 -7.09 -1.09
N ASP A 31 25.57 -6.89 -0.33
CA ASP A 31 25.95 -7.71 0.83
C ASP A 31 26.28 -6.90 2.10
N ARG A 32 25.51 -5.83 2.41
CA ARG A 32 25.65 -5.18 3.72
C ARG A 32 25.17 -6.12 4.82
N SER A 33 26.09 -6.52 5.71
CA SER A 33 25.78 -7.35 6.86
C SER A 33 24.85 -6.60 7.81
N ILE A 34 23.96 -7.32 8.51
CA ILE A 34 23.08 -6.75 9.54
C ILE A 34 23.88 -5.95 10.59
N GLY A 35 25.11 -6.38 10.89
CA GLY A 35 25.99 -5.68 11.84
C GLY A 35 26.47 -4.33 11.33
N ASP A 36 26.77 -4.20 10.04
CA ASP A 36 27.16 -2.92 9.43
C ASP A 36 25.99 -1.93 9.41
N ILE A 37 24.77 -2.43 9.14
CA ILE A 37 23.57 -1.61 9.12
C ILE A 37 23.21 -1.14 10.54
N ILE A 38 23.29 -2.00 11.56
CA ILE A 38 23.09 -1.60 12.96
C ILE A 38 24.16 -0.60 13.40
N ARG A 39 25.44 -0.85 13.08
CA ARG A 39 26.57 0.05 13.39
C ARG A 39 26.36 1.45 12.78
N GLN A 40 25.98 1.52 11.51
CA GLN A 40 25.69 2.80 10.84
C GLN A 40 24.44 3.49 11.42
N THR A 41 23.37 2.74 11.71
CA THR A 41 22.09 3.31 12.17
C THR A 41 22.18 3.87 13.58
N LYS A 42 22.85 3.17 14.52
CA LYS A 42 23.04 3.63 15.91
C LYS A 42 24.36 4.35 16.15
N ASN A 43 25.14 4.58 15.09
CA ASN A 43 26.45 5.23 15.12
C ASN A 43 27.39 4.62 16.19
N LEU A 44 27.45 3.28 16.23
CA LEU A 44 28.18 2.53 17.27
C LEU A 44 29.70 2.70 17.13
N SER A 45 30.38 2.93 18.26
CA SER A 45 31.84 2.98 18.33
C SER A 45 32.47 1.60 18.14
N ASP A 46 33.75 1.56 17.80
CA ASP A 46 34.48 0.31 17.61
C ASP A 46 34.58 -0.52 18.91
N GLU A 47 34.62 0.16 20.07
CA GLU A 47 34.52 -0.49 21.40
C GLU A 47 33.16 -1.17 21.60
N GLN A 48 32.06 -0.50 21.25
CA GLN A 48 30.71 -1.05 21.32
C GLN A 48 30.52 -2.23 20.36
N VAL A 49 31.06 -2.15 19.14
CA VAL A 49 31.03 -3.25 18.17
C VAL A 49 31.82 -4.46 18.67
N ASN A 50 33.01 -4.25 19.25
CA ASN A 50 33.80 -5.33 19.85
C ASN A 50 33.06 -6.00 21.01
N ALA A 51 32.43 -5.24 21.91
CA ALA A 51 31.62 -5.78 22.99
C ALA A 51 30.46 -6.66 22.48
N ILE A 52 29.80 -6.25 21.39
CA ILE A 52 28.75 -7.06 20.73
C ILE A 52 29.33 -8.37 20.18
N VAL A 53 30.48 -8.33 19.49
CA VAL A 53 31.12 -9.54 18.94
C VAL A 53 31.61 -10.49 20.03
N GLU A 54 32.13 -9.97 21.15
CA GLU A 54 32.52 -10.78 22.31
C GLU A 54 31.31 -11.45 22.96
N PHE A 55 30.23 -10.70 23.22
CA PHE A 55 28.98 -11.25 23.76
C PHE A 55 28.35 -12.28 22.82
N GLN A 56 28.39 -12.01 21.51
CA GLN A 56 27.93 -12.92 20.47
C GLN A 56 28.67 -14.27 20.53
N ARG A 57 30.01 -14.23 20.62
CA ARG A 57 30.86 -15.43 20.70
C ARG A 57 30.67 -16.17 22.03
N ALA A 58 30.54 -15.47 23.15
CA ALA A 58 30.41 -16.08 24.46
C ALA A 58 29.06 -16.78 24.67
N ASN A 59 27.99 -16.25 24.08
CA ASN A 59 26.61 -16.74 24.29
C ASN A 59 26.03 -17.50 23.09
N GLY A 60 26.72 -17.54 21.94
CA GLY A 60 26.26 -18.26 20.74
C GLY A 60 25.05 -17.65 20.02
N VAL A 61 24.74 -16.38 20.30
CA VAL A 61 23.59 -15.64 19.75
C VAL A 61 23.93 -14.96 18.42
N ARG A 62 22.96 -14.30 17.78
CA ARG A 62 23.20 -13.46 16.59
C ARG A 62 23.66 -12.05 16.98
N PHE A 63 24.33 -11.34 16.06
CA PHE A 63 24.84 -9.98 16.31
C PHE A 63 23.75 -9.01 16.80
N GLY A 64 22.55 -9.04 16.19
CA GLY A 64 21.42 -8.20 16.63
C GLY A 64 20.92 -8.57 18.03
N GLU A 65 20.81 -9.86 18.34
CA GLU A 65 20.40 -10.35 19.66
C GLU A 65 21.44 -9.95 20.74
N ALA A 66 22.73 -9.99 20.43
CA ALA A 66 23.80 -9.49 21.28
C ALA A 66 23.72 -7.97 21.49
N ALA A 67 23.47 -7.20 20.42
CA ALA A 67 23.32 -5.74 20.51
C ALA A 67 22.12 -5.32 21.38
N VAL A 68 20.99 -6.04 21.28
CA VAL A 68 19.82 -5.84 22.17
C VAL A 68 20.12 -6.25 23.61
N SER A 69 20.76 -7.40 23.82
CA SER A 69 21.12 -7.88 25.17
C SER A 69 22.07 -6.93 25.91
N LEU A 70 22.91 -6.20 25.18
CA LEU A 70 23.82 -5.18 25.72
C LEU A 70 23.19 -3.78 25.84
N GLY A 71 21.94 -3.58 25.41
CA GLY A 71 21.27 -2.28 25.39
C GLY A 71 21.85 -1.28 24.37
N LEU A 72 22.65 -1.76 23.41
CA LEU A 72 23.28 -0.96 22.36
C LEU A 72 22.39 -0.79 21.11
N ALA A 73 21.38 -1.65 20.99
CA ALA A 73 20.30 -1.57 20.01
C ALA A 73 18.98 -1.96 20.67
N SER A 74 17.86 -1.59 20.05
CA SER A 74 16.53 -2.09 20.38
C SER A 74 16.08 -3.16 19.37
N ASP A 75 15.04 -3.93 19.70
CA ASP A 75 14.46 -4.90 18.77
C ASP A 75 14.02 -4.24 17.45
N SER A 76 13.51 -2.99 17.48
CA SER A 76 13.15 -2.27 16.25
C SER A 76 14.36 -1.83 15.41
N ASP A 77 15.53 -1.62 16.01
CA ASP A 77 16.77 -1.33 15.27
C ASP A 77 17.31 -2.57 14.53
N VAL A 78 17.27 -3.74 15.19
CA VAL A 78 17.63 -5.03 14.55
C VAL A 78 16.68 -5.34 13.39
N VAL A 79 15.40 -5.08 13.61
CA VAL A 79 14.34 -5.25 12.61
C VAL A 79 14.48 -4.26 11.45
N PHE A 80 14.87 -3.00 11.69
CA PHE A 80 15.24 -2.06 10.63
C PHE A 80 16.40 -2.60 9.80
N ALA A 81 17.46 -3.09 10.45
CA ALA A 81 18.62 -3.62 9.74
C ALA A 81 18.28 -4.84 8.86
N LEU A 82 17.45 -5.76 9.36
CA LEU A 82 16.90 -6.86 8.57
C LEU A 82 16.08 -6.35 7.37
N SER A 83 15.25 -5.32 7.57
CA SER A 83 14.43 -4.76 6.49
C SER A 83 15.26 -4.19 5.35
N GLN A 84 16.35 -3.48 5.66
CA GLN A 84 17.27 -2.95 4.66
C GLN A 84 18.00 -4.09 3.94
N GLN A 85 18.50 -5.08 4.67
CA GLN A 85 19.18 -6.25 4.11
C GLN A 85 18.28 -7.04 3.14
N PHE A 86 17.01 -7.27 3.50
CA PHE A 86 16.05 -8.02 2.69
C PHE A 86 15.18 -7.14 1.77
N HIS A 87 15.52 -5.86 1.59
CA HIS A 87 14.79 -4.89 0.76
C HIS A 87 13.28 -4.81 1.09
N TYR A 88 12.94 -5.00 2.36
CA TYR A 88 11.57 -4.95 2.85
C TYR A 88 11.17 -3.50 3.18
N PRO A 89 10.03 -2.99 2.69
CA PRO A 89 9.54 -1.67 3.03
C PRO A 89 9.16 -1.56 4.52
N TYR A 90 10.04 -0.96 5.31
CA TYR A 90 9.94 -0.76 6.75
C TYR A 90 10.47 0.63 7.10
N THR A 91 9.76 1.35 7.99
CA THR A 91 10.18 2.69 8.47
C THR A 91 10.62 2.57 9.93
N PRO A 92 11.85 3.00 10.30
CA PRO A 92 12.35 2.90 11.66
C PRO A 92 11.70 3.91 12.61
N ASP A 93 11.69 3.55 13.90
CA ASP A 93 10.96 4.26 14.95
C ASP A 93 11.34 5.74 15.12
N GLU A 94 12.61 6.07 14.89
CA GLU A 94 13.17 7.43 15.04
C GLU A 94 12.73 8.39 13.92
N ARG A 95 12.05 7.89 12.86
CA ARG A 95 11.40 8.69 11.80
C ARG A 95 9.88 8.50 11.75
N ARG A 96 9.22 8.20 12.87
CA ARG A 96 7.74 8.09 12.94
C ARG A 96 7.02 9.43 12.76
N GLY A 97 7.01 9.94 11.52
CA GLY A 97 5.97 10.83 11.00
C GLY A 97 4.68 10.08 10.64
N THR A 98 4.70 8.74 10.65
CA THR A 98 3.54 7.89 10.40
C THR A 98 2.59 7.89 11.59
N ASN A 99 1.34 8.30 11.34
CA ASN A 99 0.24 8.27 12.31
C ASN A 99 0.13 6.86 12.93
N LEU A 100 -0.11 6.77 14.24
CA LEU A 100 -0.27 5.51 15.00
C LEU A 100 -1.34 4.58 14.40
N GLU A 101 -2.29 5.12 13.63
CA GLU A 101 -3.27 4.36 12.86
C GLU A 101 -2.67 3.52 11.73
N LEU A 102 -1.49 3.87 11.19
CA LEU A 102 -0.81 3.13 10.11
C LEU A 102 0.04 1.96 10.66
N VAL A 103 -0.58 1.08 11.43
CA VAL A 103 0.06 -0.08 12.12
C VAL A 103 0.86 -0.99 11.16
N THR A 104 0.42 -1.14 9.92
CA THR A 104 1.14 -1.90 8.87
C THR A 104 2.41 -1.22 8.36
N ALA A 105 2.59 0.08 8.59
CA ALA A 105 3.81 0.82 8.30
C ALA A 105 4.68 1.02 9.55
N SER A 106 4.07 1.34 10.70
CA SER A 106 4.76 1.67 11.95
C SER A 106 5.09 0.46 12.83
N GLN A 107 4.34 -0.64 12.70
CA GLN A 107 4.56 -1.90 13.44
C GLN A 107 4.40 -3.14 12.53
N PRO A 108 5.14 -3.24 11.41
CA PRO A 108 4.95 -4.30 10.41
C PRO A 108 5.32 -5.72 10.89
N PHE A 109 5.86 -5.92 12.09
CA PHE A 109 6.08 -7.25 12.68
C PHE A 109 5.05 -7.59 13.77
N SER A 110 4.03 -6.74 13.95
CA SER A 110 2.90 -7.01 14.82
C SER A 110 1.96 -8.10 14.27
N LYS A 111 1.19 -8.73 15.16
CA LYS A 111 0.12 -9.67 14.77
C LYS A 111 -0.94 -9.00 13.89
N GLN A 112 -1.17 -7.70 14.09
CA GLN A 112 -2.07 -6.87 13.30
C GLN A 112 -1.56 -6.73 11.86
N ALA A 113 -0.27 -6.47 11.67
CA ALA A 113 0.34 -6.41 10.34
C ALA A 113 0.27 -7.75 9.61
N GLU A 114 0.51 -8.87 10.31
CA GLU A 114 0.31 -10.22 9.75
C GLU A 114 -1.15 -10.50 9.36
N ALA A 115 -2.13 -10.05 10.16
CA ALA A 115 -3.54 -10.16 9.79
C ALA A 115 -3.84 -9.40 8.47
N PHE A 116 -3.31 -8.19 8.29
CA PHE A 116 -3.42 -7.46 7.02
C PHE A 116 -2.71 -8.17 5.86
N ARG A 117 -1.56 -8.82 6.08
CA ARG A 117 -0.89 -9.65 5.05
C ARG A 117 -1.74 -10.85 4.63
N ALA A 118 -2.36 -11.54 5.59
CA ALA A 118 -3.25 -12.67 5.33
C ALA A 118 -4.49 -12.24 4.53
N ILE A 119 -5.12 -11.12 4.92
CA ILE A 119 -6.27 -10.53 4.22
C ILE A 119 -5.88 -10.10 2.79
N ARG A 120 -4.73 -9.41 2.63
CA ARG A 120 -4.17 -9.04 1.32
C ARG A 120 -4.03 -10.27 0.42
N SER A 121 -3.43 -11.35 0.89
CA SER A 121 -3.27 -12.58 0.11
C SER A 121 -4.61 -13.18 -0.34
N GLN A 122 -5.64 -13.15 0.51
CA GLN A 122 -7.00 -13.59 0.13
C GLN A 122 -7.62 -12.67 -0.93
N LEU A 123 -7.44 -11.36 -0.83
CA LEU A 123 -7.92 -10.38 -1.81
C LEU A 123 -7.19 -10.49 -3.16
N MET A 124 -5.88 -10.79 -3.16
CA MET A 124 -5.13 -11.08 -4.39
C MET A 124 -5.70 -12.28 -5.15
N MET A 125 -6.12 -13.34 -4.45
CA MET A 125 -6.74 -14.52 -5.09
C MET A 125 -8.17 -14.28 -5.57
N ARG A 126 -8.95 -13.42 -4.88
CA ARG A 126 -10.41 -13.28 -5.10
C ARG A 126 -10.85 -12.02 -5.85
N VAL A 127 -10.09 -10.93 -5.77
CA VAL A 127 -10.49 -9.60 -6.28
C VAL A 127 -9.46 -9.05 -7.26
N PHE A 128 -8.18 -9.10 -6.90
CA PHE A 128 -7.08 -8.60 -7.73
C PHE A 128 -6.41 -9.70 -8.57
N ASN A 129 -7.15 -10.77 -8.88
CA ASN A 129 -6.68 -11.88 -9.70
C ASN A 129 -6.54 -11.41 -11.17
N PRO A 130 -5.34 -11.47 -11.78
CA PRO A 130 -5.13 -11.03 -13.17
C PRO A 130 -5.96 -11.78 -14.23
N ALA A 131 -6.51 -12.95 -13.90
CA ALA A 131 -7.40 -13.70 -14.78
C ALA A 131 -8.86 -13.21 -14.75
N GLU A 132 -9.24 -12.32 -13.83
CA GLU A 132 -10.55 -11.68 -13.77
C GLU A 132 -10.50 -10.22 -14.25
N PRO A 133 -11.64 -9.62 -14.68
CA PRO A 133 -11.70 -8.20 -14.96
C PRO A 133 -11.28 -7.35 -13.75
N LYS A 134 -10.38 -6.38 -13.96
CA LYS A 134 -9.94 -5.43 -12.92
C LYS A 134 -11.15 -4.74 -12.26
N ARG A 135 -11.16 -4.68 -10.93
CA ARG A 135 -12.18 -4.03 -10.09
C ARG A 135 -11.49 -3.17 -9.03
N ALA A 136 -12.15 -2.10 -8.62
CA ALA A 136 -11.81 -1.42 -7.37
C ALA A 136 -12.52 -2.13 -6.20
N LEU A 137 -11.94 -2.06 -5.01
CA LEU A 137 -12.50 -2.66 -3.81
C LEU A 137 -13.08 -1.58 -2.89
N ALA A 138 -14.42 -1.49 -2.84
CA ALA A 138 -15.10 -0.67 -1.83
C ALA A 138 -15.05 -1.37 -0.45
N VAL A 139 -14.70 -0.63 0.60
CA VAL A 139 -14.73 -1.11 1.98
C VAL A 139 -15.95 -0.52 2.66
N ILE A 140 -16.95 -1.37 2.93
CA ILE A 140 -18.27 -0.96 3.42
C ILE A 140 -18.50 -1.47 4.85
N SER A 141 -19.37 -0.82 5.62
CA SER A 141 -19.80 -1.32 6.94
C SER A 141 -21.14 -0.68 7.33
N PRO A 142 -21.92 -1.31 8.23
CA PRO A 142 -23.22 -0.76 8.64
C PRO A 142 -23.06 0.57 9.40
N ASP A 143 -22.14 0.63 10.35
CA ASP A 143 -22.13 1.66 11.38
C ASP A 143 -20.94 2.62 11.25
N SER A 144 -21.11 3.85 11.77
CA SER A 144 -20.01 4.81 11.89
C SER A 144 -19.11 4.37 13.04
N GLY A 145 -17.80 4.27 12.78
CA GLY A 145 -16.84 3.79 13.78
C GLY A 145 -16.53 2.29 13.73
N ASP A 146 -16.93 1.56 12.67
CA ASP A 146 -16.47 0.17 12.40
C ASP A 146 -15.02 0.08 11.88
N GLY A 147 -14.25 1.17 11.90
CA GLY A 147 -12.84 1.16 11.48
C GLY A 147 -12.57 1.10 9.97
N LYS A 148 -13.53 1.46 9.10
CA LYS A 148 -13.36 1.46 7.63
C LYS A 148 -12.10 2.20 7.16
N THR A 149 -11.96 3.47 7.50
CA THR A 149 -10.79 4.30 7.16
C THR A 149 -9.46 3.69 7.62
N PHE A 150 -9.41 3.20 8.86
CA PHE A 150 -8.24 2.52 9.42
C PHE A 150 -7.89 1.27 8.60
N PHE A 151 -8.89 0.47 8.26
CA PHE A 151 -8.72 -0.74 7.47
C PHE A 151 -8.29 -0.43 6.03
N VAL A 152 -8.91 0.56 5.37
CA VAL A 152 -8.54 1.01 4.02
C VAL A 152 -7.10 1.48 3.98
N ALA A 153 -6.70 2.31 4.96
CA ALA A 153 -5.34 2.83 5.04
C ALA A 153 -4.32 1.69 5.19
N ASN A 154 -4.51 0.80 6.17
CA ASN A 154 -3.60 -0.32 6.43
C ASN A 154 -3.58 -1.37 5.32
N LEU A 155 -4.73 -1.65 4.68
CA LEU A 155 -4.79 -2.50 3.50
C LEU A 155 -4.04 -1.86 2.31
N GLY A 156 -4.18 -0.54 2.13
CA GLY A 156 -3.44 0.23 1.13
C GLY A 156 -1.94 0.13 1.30
N VAL A 157 -1.44 0.33 2.53
CA VAL A 157 -0.03 0.09 2.89
C VAL A 157 0.37 -1.35 2.55
N SER A 158 -0.40 -2.34 3.02
CA SER A 158 -0.09 -3.76 2.82
C SER A 158 -0.01 -4.13 1.33
N LEU A 159 -0.89 -3.59 0.49
CA LEU A 159 -0.86 -3.77 -0.97
C LEU A 159 0.34 -3.07 -1.60
N ALA A 160 0.65 -1.83 -1.22
CA ALA A 160 1.81 -1.09 -1.72
C ALA A 160 3.15 -1.76 -1.39
N GLN A 161 3.22 -2.50 -0.27
CA GLN A 161 4.41 -3.31 0.10
C GLN A 161 4.69 -4.48 -0.87
N LEU A 162 3.80 -4.78 -1.83
CA LEU A 162 4.07 -5.70 -2.95
C LEU A 162 4.77 -5.03 -4.15
N GLY A 163 5.05 -3.72 -4.08
CA GLY A 163 5.71 -2.94 -5.13
C GLY A 163 4.77 -2.32 -6.17
N GLY A 164 3.61 -2.94 -6.45
CA GLY A 164 2.59 -2.45 -7.38
C GLY A 164 1.94 -1.13 -6.94
N ARG A 165 1.54 -0.29 -7.92
CA ARG A 165 0.95 1.04 -7.65
C ARG A 165 -0.42 0.88 -7.01
N THR A 166 -0.53 1.25 -5.73
CA THR A 166 -1.76 1.17 -4.96
C THR A 166 -2.34 2.55 -4.73
N LEU A 167 -3.64 2.72 -4.99
CA LEU A 167 -4.39 3.93 -4.65
C LEU A 167 -5.45 3.60 -3.58
N VAL A 168 -5.47 4.39 -2.51
CA VAL A 168 -6.63 4.51 -1.62
C VAL A 168 -7.43 5.77 -1.98
N VAL A 169 -8.75 5.65 -2.10
CA VAL A 169 -9.66 6.76 -2.42
C VAL A 169 -10.57 7.01 -1.23
N ASP A 170 -10.60 8.26 -0.75
CA ASP A 170 -11.58 8.70 0.24
C ASP A 170 -12.87 9.05 -0.51
N ALA A 171 -13.85 8.14 -0.47
CA ALA A 171 -15.21 8.40 -0.95
C ALA A 171 -16.22 8.54 0.19
N ASP A 172 -15.76 8.68 1.44
CA ASP A 172 -16.59 9.22 2.52
C ASP A 172 -16.71 10.73 2.39
N LEU A 173 -17.51 11.15 1.41
CA LEU A 173 -17.90 12.54 1.19
C LEU A 173 -18.68 13.16 2.37
N ARG A 174 -19.01 12.40 3.43
CA ARG A 174 -19.77 12.87 4.62
C ARG A 174 -18.86 13.06 5.83
N GLY A 175 -17.83 12.25 5.98
CA GLY A 175 -16.85 12.28 7.07
C GLY A 175 -15.42 11.99 6.60
N PRO A 176 -14.85 12.79 5.67
CA PRO A 176 -13.56 12.51 5.05
C PRO A 176 -12.42 12.50 6.07
N ARG A 177 -11.53 11.51 5.96
CA ARG A 177 -10.55 11.22 7.01
C ARG A 177 -9.22 10.63 6.55
N LEU A 178 -9.11 10.04 5.36
CA LEU A 178 -7.83 9.47 4.90
C LEU A 178 -6.71 10.53 4.84
N HIS A 179 -7.05 11.79 4.54
CA HIS A 179 -6.09 12.89 4.56
C HIS A 179 -5.42 13.10 5.93
N GLN A 180 -6.15 12.87 7.03
CA GLN A 180 -5.65 12.98 8.41
C GLN A 180 -4.80 11.75 8.78
N VAL A 181 -5.18 10.58 8.28
CA VAL A 181 -4.44 9.33 8.51
C VAL A 181 -3.07 9.36 7.81
N PHE A 182 -3.00 9.90 6.60
CA PHE A 182 -1.77 10.00 5.81
C PHE A 182 -1.00 11.32 5.93
N GLY A 183 -1.51 12.31 6.67
CA GLY A 183 -0.84 13.60 6.86
C GLY A 183 -0.71 14.45 5.59
N ILE A 184 -1.68 14.36 4.68
CA ILE A 184 -1.67 15.03 3.37
C ILE A 184 -2.69 16.18 3.28
N PRO A 185 -2.55 17.11 2.31
CA PRO A 185 -3.55 18.14 2.07
C PRO A 185 -4.93 17.58 1.66
N ASN A 186 -5.98 18.36 1.91
CA ASN A 186 -7.38 18.06 1.52
C ASN A 186 -8.04 19.27 0.84
N ALA A 187 -7.27 20.06 0.08
CA ALA A 187 -7.78 21.26 -0.61
C ALA A 187 -8.48 20.91 -1.93
N SER A 188 -7.92 19.98 -2.70
CA SER A 188 -8.47 19.40 -3.92
C SER A 188 -8.65 17.88 -3.76
N GLY A 189 -9.51 17.26 -4.58
CA GLY A 189 -9.75 15.82 -4.49
C GLY A 189 -10.98 15.31 -5.24
N LEU A 190 -11.52 14.17 -4.79
CA LEU A 190 -12.64 13.46 -5.42
C LEU A 190 -13.85 14.38 -5.68
N SER A 191 -14.25 15.20 -4.71
CA SER A 191 -15.40 16.10 -4.80
C SER A 191 -15.28 17.10 -5.96
N GLY A 192 -14.07 17.64 -6.17
CA GLY A 192 -13.75 18.54 -7.26
C GLY A 192 -13.88 17.89 -8.63
N ILE A 193 -13.25 16.71 -8.80
CA ILE A 193 -13.32 15.90 -10.01
C ILE A 193 -14.79 15.58 -10.36
N LEU A 194 -15.58 15.11 -9.39
CA LEU A 194 -16.99 14.76 -9.60
C LEU A 194 -17.84 16.00 -9.88
N SER A 195 -17.48 17.16 -9.34
CA SER A 195 -18.10 18.45 -9.67
C SER A 195 -17.74 18.95 -11.07
N GLY A 196 -16.77 18.33 -11.76
CA GLY A 196 -16.28 18.77 -13.07
C GLY A 196 -15.32 19.97 -12.97
N ARG A 197 -14.75 20.23 -11.79
CA ARG A 197 -13.72 21.26 -11.61
C ARG A 197 -12.39 20.73 -12.12
N GLN A 198 -11.64 21.59 -12.80
CA GLN A 198 -10.22 21.34 -13.06
C GLN A 198 -9.46 21.64 -11.75
N GLU A 199 -8.94 20.58 -11.13
CA GLU A 199 -8.16 20.68 -9.91
C GLU A 199 -6.82 19.97 -10.12
N ASP A 200 -5.72 20.69 -9.87
CA ASP A 200 -4.39 20.11 -9.84
C ASP A 200 -4.18 19.31 -8.53
N ASN A 201 -3.24 18.36 -8.57
CA ASN A 201 -2.76 17.62 -7.40
C ASN A 201 -3.84 16.85 -6.61
N VAL A 202 -4.88 16.36 -7.28
CA VAL A 202 -5.97 15.55 -6.67
C VAL A 202 -5.58 14.15 -6.18
N ILE A 203 -4.33 13.72 -6.41
CA ILE A 203 -3.76 12.47 -5.89
C ILE A 203 -2.39 12.78 -5.31
N TYR A 204 -2.19 12.44 -4.04
CA TYR A 204 -0.93 12.62 -3.33
C TYR A 204 -0.24 11.26 -3.16
N GLN A 205 1.09 11.23 -3.21
CA GLN A 205 1.87 10.07 -2.75
C GLN A 205 1.85 10.05 -1.22
N ALA A 206 1.68 8.88 -0.60
CA ALA A 206 1.73 8.77 0.85
C ALA A 206 3.16 9.00 1.35
N PRO A 207 3.38 9.82 2.41
CA PRO A 207 4.70 9.99 3.01
C PRO A 207 5.32 8.64 3.39
N ASP A 208 6.61 8.49 3.13
CA ASP A 208 7.44 7.31 3.43
C ASP A 208 6.98 5.96 2.82
N ILE A 209 5.99 5.95 1.91
CA ILE A 209 5.45 4.73 1.30
C ILE A 209 5.41 4.86 -0.24
N PRO A 210 6.51 4.55 -0.96
CA PRO A 210 6.70 4.93 -2.37
C PRO A 210 5.61 4.47 -3.36
N SER A 211 5.05 3.27 -3.17
CA SER A 211 4.03 2.70 -4.07
C SER A 211 2.59 2.99 -3.65
N LEU A 212 2.37 3.76 -2.57
CA LEU A 212 1.03 4.13 -2.09
C LEU A 212 0.67 5.57 -2.46
N TYR A 213 -0.55 5.71 -2.97
CA TYR A 213 -1.14 6.98 -3.38
C TYR A 213 -2.50 7.14 -2.69
N VAL A 214 -2.91 8.38 -2.47
CA VAL A 214 -4.14 8.74 -1.76
C VAL A 214 -4.88 9.81 -2.56
N MET A 215 -6.14 9.54 -2.88
CA MET A 215 -7.08 10.56 -3.38
C MET A 215 -7.98 10.96 -2.21
N PRO A 216 -7.80 12.15 -1.61
CA PRO A 216 -8.68 12.63 -0.56
C PRO A 216 -9.98 13.19 -1.16
N VAL A 217 -10.94 13.57 -0.32
CA VAL A 217 -12.22 14.13 -0.79
C VAL A 217 -12.07 15.53 -1.40
N GLY A 218 -11.14 16.34 -0.88
CA GLY A 218 -11.12 17.78 -1.14
C GLY A 218 -12.20 18.50 -0.33
N VAL A 219 -12.78 19.54 -0.91
CA VAL A 219 -13.90 20.29 -0.30
C VAL A 219 -15.17 19.44 -0.23
N THR A 220 -15.67 19.18 0.98
CA THR A 220 -16.92 18.46 1.24
C THR A 220 -18.10 19.05 0.46
N PRO A 221 -18.80 18.28 -0.39
CA PRO A 221 -19.93 18.77 -1.16
C PRO A 221 -21.23 18.78 -0.32
N PRO A 222 -22.19 19.67 -0.62
CA PRO A 222 -23.51 19.68 0.03
C PRO A 222 -24.42 18.54 -0.43
N ASN A 223 -24.09 17.88 -1.54
CA ASN A 223 -24.87 16.84 -2.22
C ASN A 223 -24.02 15.56 -2.52
N PRO A 224 -23.59 14.81 -1.49
CA PRO A 224 -22.69 13.65 -1.65
C PRO A 224 -23.21 12.57 -2.60
N LEU A 225 -24.45 12.10 -2.38
CA LEU A 225 -25.01 10.95 -3.07
C LEU A 225 -25.21 11.24 -4.55
N GLU A 226 -25.75 12.43 -4.86
CA GLU A 226 -26.00 12.90 -6.22
C GLU A 226 -24.71 13.01 -7.04
N LEU A 227 -23.56 13.31 -6.41
CA LEU A 227 -22.25 13.30 -7.08
C LEU A 227 -21.75 11.87 -7.35
N LEU A 228 -21.95 10.94 -6.42
CA LEU A 228 -21.53 9.54 -6.55
C LEU A 228 -22.37 8.74 -7.56
N GLU A 229 -23.65 9.09 -7.72
CA GLU A 229 -24.54 8.46 -8.70
C GLU A 229 -24.19 8.79 -10.15
N ARG A 230 -23.63 9.98 -10.40
CA ARG A 230 -23.33 10.50 -11.76
C ARG A 230 -22.39 9.57 -12.54
N PRO A 231 -22.46 9.58 -13.89
CA PRO A 231 -21.54 8.82 -14.74
C PRO A 231 -20.06 9.12 -14.48
N ALA A 232 -19.74 10.35 -14.04
CA ALA A 232 -18.39 10.81 -13.73
C ALA A 232 -17.64 9.88 -12.75
N PHE A 233 -18.30 9.39 -11.69
CA PHE A 233 -17.64 8.51 -10.71
C PHE A 233 -17.29 7.13 -11.33
N ARG A 234 -18.14 6.58 -12.19
CA ARG A 234 -17.83 5.34 -12.94
C ARG A 234 -16.68 5.54 -13.92
N LEU A 235 -16.65 6.66 -14.64
CA LEU A 235 -15.57 6.99 -15.57
C LEU A 235 -14.23 7.16 -14.82
N LEU A 236 -14.25 7.85 -13.68
CA LEU A 236 -13.09 7.99 -12.79
C LEU A 236 -12.57 6.62 -12.32
N MET A 237 -13.42 5.72 -11.82
CA MET A 237 -12.97 4.37 -11.43
C MET A 237 -12.30 3.63 -12.60
N GLY A 238 -12.85 3.74 -13.82
CA GLY A 238 -12.24 3.16 -15.03
C GLY A 238 -10.94 3.83 -15.48
N GLU A 239 -10.68 5.08 -15.09
CA GLU A 239 -9.38 5.74 -15.27
C GLU A 239 -8.36 5.31 -14.21
N LEU A 240 -8.77 5.22 -12.94
CA LEU A 240 -7.89 4.83 -11.85
C LEU A 240 -7.43 3.38 -12.01
N LEU A 241 -8.32 2.44 -12.40
CA LEU A 241 -7.96 1.04 -12.67
C LEU A 241 -7.01 0.84 -13.87
N ARG A 242 -6.85 1.85 -14.73
CA ARG A 242 -5.83 1.88 -15.80
C ARG A 242 -4.48 2.44 -15.33
N LYS A 243 -4.47 3.28 -14.30
CA LYS A 243 -3.27 3.97 -13.76
C LYS A 243 -2.63 3.24 -12.56
N PHE A 244 -3.43 2.42 -11.86
CA PHE A 244 -3.06 1.71 -10.63
C PHE A 244 -3.32 0.21 -10.77
N ASP A 245 -2.52 -0.57 -10.05
CA ASP A 245 -2.64 -2.03 -9.98
C ASP A 245 -3.72 -2.44 -8.99
N HIS A 246 -3.82 -1.70 -7.89
CA HIS A 246 -4.82 -1.87 -6.84
C HIS A 246 -5.50 -0.53 -6.54
N VAL A 247 -6.83 -0.54 -6.46
CA VAL A 247 -7.65 0.61 -6.04
C VAL A 247 -8.56 0.16 -4.91
N VAL A 248 -8.43 0.77 -3.74
CA VAL A 248 -9.27 0.52 -2.56
C VAL A 248 -10.01 1.82 -2.24
N VAL A 249 -11.29 1.74 -1.90
CA VAL A 249 -12.16 2.91 -1.74
C VAL A 249 -12.81 2.87 -0.36
N ASP A 250 -12.54 3.89 0.47
CA ASP A 250 -13.25 4.12 1.73
C ASP A 250 -14.65 4.68 1.45
N THR A 251 -15.63 4.31 2.25
CA THR A 251 -17.04 4.68 2.03
C THR A 251 -17.67 5.19 3.33
N PRO A 252 -18.74 6.01 3.26
CA PRO A 252 -19.53 6.31 4.45
C PRO A 252 -20.16 5.03 5.03
N ALA A 253 -20.62 5.12 6.28
CA ALA A 253 -21.38 4.03 6.91
C ALA A 253 -22.76 3.85 6.27
N GLY A 254 -23.21 2.59 6.12
CA GLY A 254 -24.50 2.26 5.51
C GLY A 254 -25.70 2.88 6.24
N GLN A 255 -25.61 3.10 7.55
CA GLN A 255 -26.62 3.82 8.33
C GLN A 255 -26.84 5.28 7.91
N LEU A 256 -25.90 5.88 7.16
CA LEU A 256 -25.99 7.28 6.71
C LEU A 256 -26.68 7.42 5.34
N GLY A 257 -26.92 6.33 4.63
CA GLY A 257 -27.57 6.33 3.31
C GLY A 257 -27.04 5.28 2.34
N SER A 258 -27.56 5.31 1.11
CA SER A 258 -27.24 4.35 0.04
C SER A 258 -25.85 4.52 -0.58
N ASP A 259 -25.12 5.58 -0.20
CA ASP A 259 -23.80 5.96 -0.72
C ASP A 259 -22.82 4.77 -0.81
N ALA A 260 -22.72 3.96 0.25
CA ALA A 260 -21.81 2.80 0.29
C ALA A 260 -22.16 1.73 -0.76
N ALA A 261 -23.45 1.48 -0.99
CA ALA A 261 -23.93 0.54 -2.00
C ALA A 261 -23.76 1.08 -3.43
N VAL A 262 -23.98 2.40 -3.62
CA VAL A 262 -23.68 3.08 -4.88
C VAL A 262 -22.19 2.98 -5.19
N ILE A 263 -21.32 3.29 -4.24
CA ILE A 263 -19.86 3.19 -4.41
C ILE A 263 -19.44 1.75 -4.75
N ALA A 264 -19.90 0.76 -3.99
CA ALA A 264 -19.64 -0.66 -4.24
C ALA A 264 -20.02 -1.09 -5.67
N SER A 265 -21.22 -0.72 -6.12
CA SER A 265 -21.71 -1.01 -7.49
C SER A 265 -20.81 -0.43 -8.59
N LYS A 266 -20.25 0.78 -8.37
CA LYS A 266 -19.37 1.46 -9.33
C LYS A 266 -17.93 0.95 -9.27
N CYS A 267 -17.47 0.47 -8.10
CA CYS A 267 -16.16 -0.15 -7.90
C CYS A 267 -16.09 -1.57 -8.50
N GLY A 268 -17.20 -2.31 -8.46
CA GLY A 268 -17.33 -3.66 -9.01
C GLY A 268 -16.92 -4.79 -8.05
N ALA A 269 -16.28 -4.47 -6.92
CA ALA A 269 -16.10 -5.37 -5.78
C ALA A 269 -16.30 -4.63 -4.46
N ALA A 270 -16.71 -5.37 -3.42
CA ALA A 270 -16.89 -4.85 -2.07
C ALA A 270 -16.39 -5.83 -1.00
N LEU A 271 -15.91 -5.31 0.12
CA LEU A 271 -15.59 -6.05 1.32
C LEU A 271 -16.35 -5.43 2.50
N ALA A 272 -17.17 -6.23 3.18
CA ALA A 272 -17.92 -5.76 4.33
C ALA A 272 -17.09 -5.87 5.61
N LEU A 273 -17.15 -4.85 6.45
CA LEU A 273 -16.57 -4.82 7.79
C LEU A 273 -17.68 -4.89 8.84
N ALA A 274 -17.37 -5.55 9.95
CA ALA A 274 -18.14 -5.51 11.17
C ALA A 274 -17.19 -5.38 12.36
N ARG A 275 -17.57 -4.57 13.34
CA ARG A 275 -16.87 -4.41 14.61
C ARG A 275 -17.44 -5.41 15.63
N LYS A 276 -16.56 -6.24 16.17
CA LYS A 276 -16.86 -7.23 17.20
C LYS A 276 -17.58 -6.57 18.39
N ASP A 277 -18.57 -7.28 18.93
CA ASP A 277 -19.38 -6.86 20.08
C ASP A 277 -20.08 -5.49 19.92
N ARG A 278 -20.18 -4.97 18.69
CA ARG A 278 -20.76 -3.65 18.35
C ARG A 278 -21.72 -3.70 17.17
N THR A 279 -21.25 -4.11 15.99
CA THR A 279 -22.08 -4.14 14.77
C THR A 279 -23.19 -5.18 14.91
N ARG A 280 -24.43 -4.81 14.62
CA ARG A 280 -25.57 -5.72 14.68
C ARG A 280 -25.59 -6.67 13.48
N VAL A 281 -25.77 -7.96 13.72
CA VAL A 281 -25.84 -9.00 12.67
C VAL A 281 -26.92 -8.68 11.62
N ASN A 282 -28.07 -8.17 12.03
CA ASN A 282 -29.14 -7.78 11.10
C ASN A 282 -28.70 -6.64 10.17
N SER A 283 -28.11 -5.57 10.71
CA SER A 283 -27.64 -4.42 9.94
C SER A 283 -26.49 -4.79 8.98
N LEU A 284 -25.64 -5.74 9.38
CA LEU A 284 -24.64 -6.35 8.49
C LEU A 284 -25.30 -7.14 7.35
N ASN A 285 -26.28 -7.99 7.67
CA ASN A 285 -27.01 -8.79 6.68
C ASN A 285 -27.80 -7.91 5.69
N GLU A 286 -28.42 -6.82 6.15
CA GLU A 286 -29.12 -5.84 5.31
C GLU A 286 -28.17 -5.16 4.32
N LEU A 287 -26.99 -4.70 4.79
CA LEU A 287 -25.97 -4.11 3.92
C LEU A 287 -25.41 -5.12 2.92
N VAL A 288 -25.12 -6.34 3.37
CA VAL A 288 -24.64 -7.45 2.53
C VAL A 288 -25.68 -7.83 1.47
N ALA A 289 -26.96 -7.91 1.82
CA ALA A 289 -28.06 -8.18 0.88
C ALA A 289 -28.18 -7.06 -0.16
N THR A 290 -28.16 -5.79 0.28
CA THR A 290 -28.22 -4.61 -0.60
C THR A 290 -27.10 -4.62 -1.64
N VAL A 291 -25.86 -4.92 -1.23
CA VAL A 291 -24.72 -4.96 -2.15
C VAL A 291 -24.70 -6.23 -3.00
N SER A 292 -25.16 -7.37 -2.48
CA SER A 292 -25.28 -8.62 -3.26
C SER A 292 -26.38 -8.56 -4.31
N ALA A 293 -27.39 -7.70 -4.15
CA ALA A 293 -28.38 -7.37 -5.17
C ALA A 293 -27.86 -6.39 -6.25
N SER A 294 -26.63 -5.89 -6.11
CA SER A 294 -25.99 -4.99 -7.08
C SER A 294 -25.04 -5.75 -8.03
N THR A 295 -24.39 -5.02 -8.96
CA THR A 295 -23.35 -5.58 -9.84
C THR A 295 -22.00 -5.83 -9.14
N ALA A 296 -21.86 -5.53 -7.84
CA ALA A 296 -20.62 -5.68 -7.10
C ALA A 296 -20.38 -7.14 -6.65
N LYS A 297 -19.15 -7.66 -6.85
CA LYS A 297 -18.72 -8.93 -6.27
C LYS A 297 -18.39 -8.73 -4.78
N LEU A 298 -19.16 -9.33 -3.88
CA LEU A 298 -18.82 -9.37 -2.46
C LEU A 298 -17.62 -10.31 -2.24
N ALA A 299 -16.49 -9.77 -1.79
CA ALA A 299 -15.26 -10.52 -1.55
C ALA A 299 -15.30 -11.34 -0.24
N GLY A 300 -16.13 -10.90 0.71
CA GLY A 300 -16.34 -11.52 2.02
C GLY A 300 -16.75 -10.50 3.09
N VAL A 301 -16.63 -10.93 4.35
CA VAL A 301 -16.81 -10.12 5.55
C VAL A 301 -15.54 -10.22 6.39
N ILE A 302 -15.07 -9.10 6.94
CA ILE A 302 -14.02 -9.05 7.97
C ILE A 302 -14.65 -8.60 9.30
N VAL A 303 -14.33 -9.30 10.37
CA VAL A 303 -14.63 -8.86 11.75
C VAL A 303 -13.37 -8.24 12.34
N ASN A 304 -13.47 -7.05 12.91
CA ASN A 304 -12.36 -6.36 13.58
C ASN A 304 -12.68 -6.02 15.05
N GLU A 305 -11.66 -5.64 15.81
CA GLU A 305 -11.75 -5.18 17.19
C GLU A 305 -11.30 -3.71 17.30
N PHE A 306 -11.72 -2.87 16.34
CA PHE A 306 -11.44 -1.43 16.33
C PHE A 306 -12.02 -0.72 17.57
#